data_AF-A0A5Q0NVC8-F1
#
_entry.id   AF-A0A5Q0NVC8-F1
#
_cell.length_a   1.000
_cell.length_b   1.000
_cell.length_c   1.000
_cell.angle_alpha   90.00
_cell.angle_beta   90.00
_cell.angle_gamma   90.00
#
_symmetry.space_group_name_H-M   'P 1'
#
loop_
_entity.id
_entity.type
_entity.pdbx_description
1 polymer ?
#
loop_
_entity_poly.entity_id
_entity_poly.type
_entity_poly.pdbx_seq_one_letter_code
_entity_poly.pdbx_strand_id
1 'polypeptide(L)'
;MWWTMVHARNTRLQTSLAAAAVAALVGSFVSLVPQAGAVDAAPLAIAGSLPDSGVDRVAVYVDREVMGGSKAAAPIYWLPDSSITVDGDTYSVRIAPETLPDNTLTEDGLATLQVVTFDQAGNAQGAGTGSVRAVLASDGTMQWVDPLAPTVAVTSKALRSAKVQPFSIGEDIAMLSTQAAEDQEPVALDVAEVGDGSTLVDDETDGTGDDGLGDPVSVPERAVAGTPDQVVCYGAYTGRTRKRTATIGTAYPIGGNGSRMAHRVKSTDSLVASFGVAAATAGSGWDFGTSGAATTSRSSGFDWTMKTYARSYRVGVEYTKVFSYFTQKPCDEPDVVYWRPTGYTGKAGENTSGVTRPDWGKCVRFTSDGNWHRELAGANSYTYSAGVKFKGIIGIDLSSTRAYNEEARLTYSITAGRWLCGSNDIPDRAGKVMERLRNA
;
A
#
# COMPACT_ATOMS: atom_id res chain seq x y z
N MET A 1 -20.81 80.36 4.62
CA MET A 1 -19.43 80.61 5.06
C MET A 1 -19.26 79.82 6.35
N TRP A 2 -18.46 78.75 6.32
CA TRP A 2 -17.78 78.06 7.44
C TRP A 2 -17.46 76.63 6.97
N TRP A 3 -16.16 76.36 6.89
CA TRP A 3 -15.52 75.11 6.50
C TRP A 3 -15.61 74.08 7.62
N THR A 4 -15.86 72.80 7.32
CA THR A 4 -15.34 71.72 8.19
C THR A 4 -15.00 70.45 7.40
N MET A 5 -13.68 70.23 7.34
CA MET A 5 -12.88 69.00 7.35
C MET A 5 -13.40 67.68 6.74
N VAL A 6 -12.65 67.31 5.70
CA VAL A 6 -12.35 65.97 5.20
C VAL A 6 -11.72 65.09 6.29
N HIS A 7 -12.22 63.85 6.45
CA HIS A 7 -11.45 62.71 6.95
C HIS A 7 -11.79 61.47 6.10
N ALA A 8 -10.94 61.20 5.11
CA ALA A 8 -10.95 59.97 4.33
C ALA A 8 -10.25 58.86 5.16
N ARG A 9 -11.00 57.84 5.58
CA ARG A 9 -10.42 56.58 6.08
C ARG A 9 -10.28 55.61 4.91
N ASN A 10 -9.05 55.49 4.42
CA ASN A 10 -8.61 54.44 3.51
C ASN A 10 -8.40 53.15 4.32
N THR A 11 -9.40 52.26 4.35
CA THR A 11 -9.24 50.91 4.88
C THR A 11 -8.79 50.01 3.74
N ARG A 12 -7.47 49.81 3.61
CA ARG A 12 -6.89 48.79 2.73
C ARG A 12 -7.19 47.40 3.32
N LEU A 13 -8.12 46.68 2.70
CA LEU A 13 -8.24 45.23 2.84
C LEU A 13 -7.03 44.58 2.13
N GLN A 14 -6.02 44.19 2.92
CA GLN A 14 -5.01 43.23 2.47
C GLN A 14 -5.64 41.84 2.50
N THR A 15 -6.15 41.39 1.36
CA THR A 15 -6.39 39.96 1.09
C THR A 15 -5.04 39.26 0.99
N SER A 16 -4.62 38.62 2.08
CA SER A 16 -3.56 37.62 2.08
C SER A 16 -4.07 36.35 1.39
N LEU A 17 -3.78 36.24 0.09
CA LEU A 17 -3.78 34.95 -0.62
C LEU A 17 -2.58 34.15 -0.10
N ALA A 18 -2.80 33.31 0.91
CA ALA A 18 -1.89 32.21 1.21
C ALA A 18 -2.13 31.11 0.16
N ALA A 19 -1.25 31.05 -0.84
CA ALA A 19 -1.23 29.97 -1.81
C ALA A 19 -0.77 28.68 -1.12
N ALA A 20 -1.69 27.76 -0.87
CA ALA A 20 -1.36 26.38 -0.52
C ALA A 20 -0.82 25.67 -1.77
N ALA A 21 0.49 25.78 -2.01
CA ALA A 21 1.22 24.97 -2.96
C ALA A 21 1.60 23.65 -2.30
N VAL A 22 0.64 22.74 -2.14
CA VAL A 22 0.95 21.33 -1.87
C VAL A 22 1.40 20.74 -3.20
N ALA A 23 2.72 20.76 -3.43
CA ALA A 23 3.32 20.01 -4.51
C ALA A 23 3.01 18.52 -4.27
N ALA A 24 2.12 17.96 -5.09
CA ALA A 24 1.95 16.52 -5.18
C ALA A 24 3.23 15.93 -5.80
N LEU A 25 4.27 15.77 -4.97
CA LEU A 25 5.36 14.84 -5.23
C LEU A 25 4.78 13.44 -5.11
N VAL A 26 4.00 13.06 -6.13
CA VAL A 26 3.97 11.66 -6.53
C VAL A 26 5.40 11.40 -6.98
N GLY A 27 6.22 10.87 -6.07
CA GLY A 27 7.47 10.24 -6.39
C GLY A 27 7.17 9.25 -7.51
N SER A 28 7.39 9.72 -8.74
CA SER A 28 7.36 8.86 -9.89
C SER A 28 8.56 7.97 -9.66
N PHE A 29 8.32 6.74 -9.22
CA PHE A 29 9.31 5.69 -9.38
C PHE A 29 9.71 5.74 -10.84
N VAL A 30 10.86 6.35 -11.13
CA VAL A 30 11.48 6.21 -12.42
C VAL A 30 11.89 4.75 -12.45
N SER A 31 11.05 3.92 -13.05
CA SER A 31 11.42 2.58 -13.47
C SER A 31 12.48 2.74 -14.56
N LEU A 32 13.72 3.00 -14.17
CA LEU A 32 14.87 2.67 -14.98
C LEU A 32 14.84 1.14 -15.08
N VAL A 33 14.28 0.61 -16.18
CA VAL A 33 14.40 -0.80 -16.51
C VAL A 33 15.86 -1.03 -16.88
N PRO A 34 16.67 -1.73 -16.06
CA PRO A 34 18.00 -2.10 -16.47
C PRO A 34 17.87 -3.21 -17.51
N GLN A 35 18.69 -3.16 -18.56
CA GLN A 35 19.01 -4.36 -19.32
C GLN A 35 19.56 -5.43 -18.35
N ALA A 36 19.29 -6.70 -18.65
CA ALA A 36 19.72 -7.86 -17.87
C ALA A 36 21.26 -7.95 -17.75
N GLY A 37 21.82 -7.21 -16.80
CA GLY A 37 23.06 -7.50 -16.09
C GLY A 37 22.71 -7.67 -14.61
N ALA A 38 23.58 -8.31 -13.83
CA ALA A 38 23.36 -8.49 -12.39
C ALA A 38 23.07 -7.14 -11.72
N VAL A 39 21.80 -6.87 -11.44
CA VAL A 39 21.36 -5.67 -10.74
C VAL A 39 21.57 -6.00 -9.27
N ASP A 40 22.52 -5.33 -8.61
CA ASP A 40 22.52 -5.24 -7.15
C ASP A 40 21.10 -4.85 -6.76
N ALA A 41 20.39 -5.77 -6.10
CA ALA A 41 19.00 -5.55 -5.73
C ALA A 41 18.93 -4.35 -4.79
N ALA A 42 18.62 -3.19 -5.36
CA ALA A 42 18.60 -1.97 -4.59
C ALA A 42 17.59 -2.15 -3.45
N PRO A 43 17.97 -1.84 -2.19
CA PRO A 43 17.05 -1.90 -1.07
C PRO A 43 15.78 -1.11 -1.37
N LEU A 44 14.65 -1.55 -0.82
CA LEU A 44 13.39 -0.82 -0.95
C LEU A 44 13.57 0.58 -0.40
N ALA A 45 13.27 1.59 -1.21
CA ALA A 45 13.15 2.97 -0.76
C ALA A 45 11.69 3.28 -0.36
N ILE A 46 11.42 3.43 0.95
CA ILE A 46 10.18 4.04 1.43
C ILE A 46 10.47 5.50 1.75
N ALA A 47 9.68 6.41 1.20
CA ALA A 47 9.85 7.84 1.40
C ALA A 47 8.64 8.49 2.07
N GLY A 48 8.88 9.62 2.73
CA GLY A 48 7.85 10.44 3.33
C GLY A 48 8.33 11.88 3.55
N SER A 49 7.45 12.72 4.06
CA SER A 49 7.75 14.11 4.40
C SER A 49 8.15 14.23 5.88
N LEU A 50 8.99 15.22 6.17
CA LEU A 50 9.43 15.60 7.50
C LEU A 50 9.06 17.05 7.79
N PRO A 51 8.76 17.39 9.05
CA PRO A 51 8.84 18.75 9.53
C PRO A 51 10.32 19.19 9.67
N ASP A 52 10.53 20.49 9.83
CA ASP A 52 11.86 21.14 9.89
C ASP A 52 12.79 20.63 11.02
N SER A 53 12.28 19.81 11.95
CA SER A 53 13.01 19.33 13.14
C SER A 53 14.07 18.25 12.87
N GLY A 54 14.21 17.77 11.63
CA GLY A 54 15.16 16.70 11.27
C GLY A 54 14.75 15.31 11.77
N VAL A 55 15.58 14.31 11.48
CA VAL A 55 15.38 12.89 11.88
C VAL A 55 16.55 12.43 12.73
N ASP A 56 16.24 11.89 13.91
CA ASP A 56 17.19 11.23 14.80
C ASP A 56 17.19 9.72 14.57
N ARG A 57 16.00 9.10 14.57
CA ARG A 57 15.85 7.64 14.44
C ARG A 57 14.70 7.27 13.55
N VAL A 58 14.77 6.08 12.96
CA VAL A 58 13.69 5.52 12.15
C VAL A 58 13.36 4.10 12.59
N ALA A 59 12.07 3.87 12.83
CA ALA A 59 11.53 2.55 13.13
C ALA A 59 10.74 2.00 11.94
N VAL A 60 10.87 0.69 11.73
CA VAL A 60 10.09 -0.08 10.77
C VAL A 60 9.10 -0.95 11.52
N TYR A 61 7.84 -0.84 11.11
CA TYR A 61 6.73 -1.66 11.55
C TYR A 61 6.19 -2.44 10.35
N VAL A 62 5.65 -3.62 10.62
CA VAL A 62 4.92 -4.38 9.62
C VAL A 62 3.47 -4.06 9.79
N ASP A 63 2.82 -3.79 8.68
CA ASP A 63 1.39 -3.64 8.64
C ASP A 63 0.73 -5.00 8.93
N ARG A 64 0.39 -5.24 10.19
CA ARG A 64 -0.31 -6.46 10.60
C ARG A 64 -1.79 -6.15 10.75
N GLU A 65 -2.57 -6.42 9.71
CA GLU A 65 -4.01 -6.69 9.84
C GLU A 65 -4.30 -7.91 10.73
N VAL A 66 -3.31 -8.80 10.91
CA VAL A 66 -3.52 -10.21 11.28
C VAL A 66 -3.33 -10.52 12.77
N MET A 67 -2.77 -9.60 13.58
CA MET A 67 -2.59 -9.87 15.01
C MET A 67 -3.77 -9.29 15.79
N GLY A 68 -4.84 -10.06 15.94
CA GLY A 68 -6.00 -9.75 16.78
C GLY A 68 -5.66 -9.73 18.29
N GLY A 69 -4.68 -8.92 18.70
CA GLY A 69 -4.19 -8.85 20.07
C GLY A 69 -3.77 -7.44 20.46
N SER A 70 -4.24 -7.00 21.62
CA SER A 70 -4.05 -5.69 22.26
C SER A 70 -2.65 -5.46 22.85
N LYS A 71 -1.59 -6.08 22.32
CA LYS A 71 -0.24 -5.94 22.86
C LYS A 71 0.73 -5.34 21.85
N ALA A 72 1.61 -4.49 22.38
CA ALA A 72 2.66 -3.77 21.67
C ALA A 72 3.33 -4.62 20.56
N ALA A 73 3.24 -4.16 19.32
CA ALA A 73 4.27 -4.49 18.37
C ALA A 73 5.43 -3.52 18.66
N ALA A 74 6.44 -4.00 19.39
CA ALA A 74 7.75 -3.38 19.33
C ALA A 74 8.12 -3.15 17.86
N PRO A 75 8.82 -2.06 17.52
CA PRO A 75 9.30 -1.90 16.16
C PRO A 75 10.05 -3.17 15.78
N ILE A 76 9.70 -3.67 14.61
CA ILE A 76 10.28 -4.93 14.14
C ILE A 76 11.77 -4.74 13.90
N TYR A 77 12.15 -3.53 13.51
CA TYR A 77 13.53 -3.16 13.29
C TYR A 77 13.74 -1.66 13.47
N TRP A 78 14.80 -1.28 14.18
CA TRP A 78 15.34 0.08 14.15
C TRP A 78 16.39 0.15 13.05
N LEU A 79 16.23 1.07 12.11
CA LEU A 79 17.18 1.21 11.02
C LEU A 79 18.46 1.90 11.52
N PRO A 80 19.65 1.46 11.06
CA PRO A 80 20.88 2.22 11.28
C PRO A 80 20.83 3.53 10.49
N ASP A 81 21.56 4.55 10.95
CA ASP A 81 21.62 5.87 10.30
C ASP A 81 22.04 5.79 8.82
N SER A 82 22.89 4.82 8.48
CA SER A 82 23.34 4.56 7.11
C SER A 82 22.22 4.12 6.14
N SER A 83 21.10 3.64 6.67
CA SER A 83 19.92 3.27 5.88
C SER A 83 18.96 4.43 5.62
N ILE A 84 19.22 5.62 6.20
CA ILE A 84 18.35 6.79 6.13
C ILE A 84 19.02 7.84 5.26
N THR A 85 18.29 8.38 4.29
CA THR A 85 18.70 9.54 3.51
C THR A 85 17.66 10.64 3.70
N VAL A 86 18.10 11.82 4.14
CA VAL A 86 17.26 13.00 4.31
C VAL A 86 17.65 14.03 3.25
N ASP A 87 16.66 14.54 2.51
CA ASP A 87 16.83 15.58 1.50
C ASP A 87 15.73 16.64 1.70
N GLY A 88 16.12 17.78 2.28
CA GLY A 88 15.20 18.85 2.65
C GLY A 88 14.11 18.39 3.63
N ASP A 89 12.86 18.55 3.21
CA ASP A 89 11.65 18.15 3.94
C ASP A 89 11.21 16.71 3.62
N THR A 90 12.10 15.90 3.05
CA THR A 90 11.82 14.50 2.71
C THR A 90 12.84 13.55 3.29
N TYR A 91 12.40 12.32 3.56
CA TYR A 91 13.27 11.22 3.89
C TYR A 91 13.04 10.05 2.94
N SER A 92 14.05 9.21 2.79
CA SER A 92 13.93 7.88 2.21
C SER A 92 14.71 6.88 3.06
N VAL A 93 14.15 5.68 3.23
CA VAL A 93 14.78 4.61 4.00
C VAL A 93 14.98 3.38 3.14
N ARG A 94 16.11 2.71 3.34
CA ARG A 94 16.52 1.50 2.64
C ARG A 94 16.44 0.29 3.56
N ILE A 95 15.57 -0.66 3.21
CA ILE A 95 15.34 -1.88 4.00
C ILE A 95 15.73 -3.08 3.13
N ALA A 96 16.60 -3.95 3.63
CA ALA A 96 16.95 -5.19 2.95
C ALA A 96 16.00 -6.32 3.37
N PRO A 97 15.62 -7.25 2.48
CA PRO A 97 14.61 -8.28 2.79
C PRO A 97 15.01 -9.23 3.91
N GLU A 98 16.31 -9.50 4.06
CA GLU A 98 16.87 -10.37 5.10
C GLU A 98 16.75 -9.80 6.51
N THR A 99 16.58 -8.49 6.68
CA THR A 99 16.46 -7.89 8.02
C THR A 99 15.07 -8.03 8.63
N LEU A 100 14.07 -8.40 7.82
CA LEU A 100 12.70 -8.58 8.31
C LEU A 100 12.50 -9.97 8.93
N PRO A 101 11.75 -10.12 10.03
CA PRO A 101 11.37 -11.42 10.57
C PRO A 101 10.52 -12.23 9.58
N ASP A 102 10.61 -13.56 9.66
CA ASP A 102 9.96 -14.50 8.73
C ASP A 102 8.43 -14.41 8.68
N ASN A 103 7.82 -13.94 9.76
CA ASN A 103 6.37 -13.76 9.86
C ASN A 103 5.90 -12.39 9.32
N THR A 104 6.77 -11.65 8.65
CA THR A 104 6.45 -10.37 8.02
C THR A 104 5.91 -10.53 6.61
N LEU A 105 6.37 -11.57 5.90
CA LEU A 105 6.01 -11.82 4.51
C LEU A 105 4.76 -12.69 4.43
N THR A 106 3.83 -12.34 3.55
CA THR A 106 2.72 -13.23 3.17
C THR A 106 3.25 -14.45 2.44
N GLU A 107 2.38 -15.42 2.14
CA GLU A 107 2.74 -16.60 1.35
C GLU A 107 3.29 -16.24 -0.04
N ASP A 108 2.72 -15.21 -0.68
CA ASP A 108 3.20 -14.68 -1.96
C ASP A 108 4.44 -13.76 -1.84
N GLY A 109 5.05 -13.67 -0.66
CA GLY A 109 6.21 -12.81 -0.40
C GLY A 109 5.90 -11.31 -0.26
N LEU A 110 4.63 -10.90 -0.16
CA LEU A 110 4.27 -9.49 0.03
C LEU A 110 4.52 -9.06 1.48
N ALA A 111 4.98 -7.83 1.64
CA ALA A 111 4.91 -7.11 2.91
C ALA A 111 4.48 -5.67 2.66
N THR A 112 3.66 -5.15 3.57
CA THR A 112 3.41 -3.72 3.69
C THR A 112 4.12 -3.24 4.94
N LEU A 113 5.04 -2.30 4.76
CA LEU A 113 5.87 -1.76 5.81
C LEU A 113 5.43 -0.33 6.11
N GLN A 114 5.37 -0.01 7.39
CA GLN A 114 5.18 1.35 7.90
C GLN A 114 6.51 1.83 8.47
N VAL A 115 6.89 3.04 8.15
CA VAL A 115 8.13 3.67 8.57
C VAL A 115 7.77 4.92 9.33
N VAL A 116 8.30 5.05 10.54
CA VAL A 116 8.07 6.21 11.40
C VAL A 116 9.41 6.82 11.75
N THR A 117 9.51 8.13 11.54
CA THR A 117 10.71 8.89 11.89
C THR A 117 10.50 9.59 13.24
N PHE A 118 11.55 9.67 14.03
CA PHE A 118 11.54 10.28 15.36
C PHE A 118 12.60 11.38 15.46
N ASP A 119 12.33 12.41 16.24
CA ASP A 119 13.32 13.41 16.65
C ASP A 119 14.18 12.93 17.84
N GLN A 120 15.15 13.74 18.25
CA GLN A 120 16.01 13.46 19.41
C GLN A 120 15.24 13.35 20.73
N ALA A 121 14.09 14.02 20.84
CA ALA A 121 13.21 13.91 21.99
C ALA A 121 12.33 12.64 21.96
N GLY A 122 12.42 11.86 20.88
CA GLY A 122 11.64 10.64 20.68
C GLY A 122 10.21 10.89 20.21
N ASN A 123 9.85 12.09 19.74
CA ASN A 123 8.53 12.34 19.16
C ASN A 123 8.49 11.88 17.70
N ALA A 124 7.38 11.27 17.29
CA ALA A 124 7.17 10.93 15.89
C ALA A 124 7.03 12.20 15.04
N GLN A 125 7.85 12.32 14.00
CA GLN A 125 7.89 13.49 13.11
C GLN A 125 7.31 13.20 11.73
N GLY A 126 7.44 11.97 11.24
CA GLY A 126 7.00 11.56 9.91
C GLY A 126 6.54 10.12 9.86
N ALA A 127 5.71 9.82 8.86
CA ALA A 127 5.13 8.51 8.65
C ALA A 127 5.05 8.18 7.15
N GLY A 128 5.55 7.00 6.78
CA GLY A 128 5.59 6.47 5.41
C GLY A 128 5.05 5.05 5.36
N THR A 129 4.44 4.67 4.25
CA THR A 129 3.91 3.33 4.00
C THR A 129 4.30 2.88 2.60
N GLY A 130 4.85 1.68 2.50
CA GLY A 130 5.19 1.08 1.21
C GLY A 130 4.97 -0.42 1.22
N SER A 131 4.52 -0.95 0.09
CA SER A 131 4.43 -2.40 -0.12
C SER A 131 5.54 -2.88 -1.04
N VAL A 132 6.03 -4.08 -0.76
CA VAL A 132 7.06 -4.78 -1.53
C VAL A 132 6.76 -6.24 -1.64
N ARG A 133 7.39 -6.89 -2.61
CA ARG A 133 7.41 -8.34 -2.73
C ARG A 133 8.84 -8.85 -2.65
N ALA A 134 9.10 -9.77 -1.73
CA ALA A 134 10.34 -10.52 -1.67
C ALA A 134 10.30 -11.67 -2.69
N VAL A 135 11.38 -11.82 -3.46
CA VAL A 135 11.60 -12.97 -4.35
C VAL A 135 13.00 -13.54 -4.10
N LEU A 136 13.21 -14.82 -4.41
CA LEU A 136 14.55 -15.40 -4.46
C LEU A 136 15.12 -15.21 -5.87
N ALA A 137 16.29 -14.60 -5.96
CA ALA A 137 17.07 -14.54 -7.17
C ALA A 137 17.67 -15.92 -7.51
N SER A 138 18.23 -16.04 -8.71
CA SER A 138 18.82 -17.30 -9.20
C SER A 138 20.01 -17.79 -8.37
N ASP A 139 20.67 -16.89 -7.64
CA ASP A 139 21.77 -17.19 -6.72
C ASP A 139 21.30 -17.54 -5.28
N GLY A 140 19.99 -17.59 -5.05
CA GLY A 140 19.39 -17.85 -3.74
C GLY A 140 19.30 -16.63 -2.82
N THR A 141 19.74 -15.45 -3.25
CA THR A 141 19.59 -14.21 -2.48
C THR A 141 18.15 -13.70 -2.52
N MET A 142 17.67 -13.11 -1.43
CA MET A 142 16.37 -12.44 -1.43
C MET A 142 16.51 -11.04 -2.03
N GLN A 143 15.53 -10.64 -2.83
CA GLN A 143 15.49 -9.34 -3.47
C GLN A 143 14.09 -8.74 -3.35
N TRP A 144 14.03 -7.41 -3.21
CA TRP A 144 12.78 -6.68 -3.34
C TRP A 144 12.44 -6.44 -4.81
N VAL A 145 11.19 -6.72 -5.17
CA VAL A 145 10.61 -6.34 -6.47
C VAL A 145 9.33 -5.54 -6.27
N ASP A 146 8.85 -4.92 -7.36
CA ASP A 146 7.55 -4.23 -7.40
C ASP A 146 6.46 -5.16 -6.84
N PRO A 147 5.64 -4.74 -5.86
CA PRO A 147 4.56 -5.57 -5.32
C PRO A 147 3.54 -6.03 -6.39
N LEU A 148 3.45 -5.30 -7.50
CA LEU A 148 2.61 -5.59 -8.66
C LEU A 148 3.30 -6.42 -9.73
N ALA A 149 4.58 -6.77 -9.54
CA ALA A 149 5.28 -7.69 -10.44
C ALA A 149 4.57 -9.06 -10.44
N PRO A 150 4.51 -9.74 -11.59
CA PRO A 150 3.97 -11.10 -11.65
C PRO A 150 4.77 -12.00 -10.71
N THR A 151 4.05 -12.83 -9.96
CA THR A 151 4.63 -13.79 -9.04
C THR A 151 5.36 -14.88 -9.81
N VAL A 152 6.66 -15.03 -9.57
CA VAL A 152 7.27 -16.36 -9.66
C VAL A 152 6.90 -17.04 -8.34
N ALA A 153 6.33 -18.24 -8.39
CA ALA A 153 5.90 -18.97 -7.21
C ALA A 153 7.10 -19.29 -6.30
N VAL A 154 7.47 -18.35 -5.43
CA VAL A 154 8.43 -18.60 -4.37
C VAL A 154 7.61 -18.97 -3.15
N THR A 155 7.56 -20.26 -2.83
CA THR A 155 6.87 -20.69 -1.61
C THR A 155 7.53 -20.01 -0.41
N SER A 156 6.72 -19.55 0.55
CA SER A 156 7.21 -19.02 1.83
C SER A 156 8.20 -19.98 2.53
N LYS A 157 8.05 -21.29 2.29
CA LYS A 157 8.99 -22.32 2.72
C LYS A 157 10.38 -22.15 2.10
N ALA A 158 10.47 -21.90 0.80
CA ALA A 158 11.75 -21.64 0.13
C ALA A 158 12.41 -20.33 0.64
N LEU A 159 11.61 -19.27 0.86
CA LEU A 159 12.11 -18.02 1.45
C LEU A 159 12.66 -18.23 2.87
N ARG A 160 11.96 -19.02 3.70
CA ARG A 160 12.41 -19.37 5.05
C ARG A 160 13.68 -20.23 5.02
N SER A 161 13.75 -21.21 4.13
CA SER A 161 14.94 -22.07 3.98
C SER A 161 16.18 -21.30 3.51
N ALA A 162 16.02 -20.26 2.68
CA ALA A 162 17.13 -19.42 2.23
C ALA A 162 17.79 -18.64 3.38
N LYS A 163 17.02 -18.16 4.36
CA LYS A 163 17.56 -17.48 5.55
C LYS A 163 18.32 -18.41 6.50
N VAL A 164 18.02 -19.70 6.46
CA VAL A 164 18.59 -20.70 7.39
C VAL A 164 19.87 -21.32 6.83
N GLN A 165 20.33 -20.97 5.62
CA GLN A 165 21.62 -21.45 5.12
C GLN A 165 22.71 -21.06 6.14
N PRO A 166 23.29 -22.04 6.87
CA PRO A 166 24.41 -21.74 7.73
C PRO A 166 25.50 -21.21 6.83
N PHE A 167 26.23 -20.20 7.32
CA PHE A 167 27.50 -19.83 6.71
C PHE A 167 28.29 -21.13 6.54
N SER A 168 28.44 -21.62 5.31
CA SER A 168 29.33 -22.74 5.03
C SER A 168 30.71 -22.23 5.41
N ILE A 169 31.14 -22.55 6.62
CA ILE A 169 32.54 -22.49 7.01
C ILE A 169 33.22 -23.38 5.97
N GLY A 170 33.92 -22.74 5.06
CA GLY A 170 34.69 -23.40 4.02
C GLY A 170 35.54 -24.51 4.62
N GLU A 171 35.79 -25.51 3.78
CA GLU A 171 36.56 -26.74 3.97
C GLU A 171 37.97 -26.55 4.57
N ASP A 172 38.08 -26.06 5.81
CA ASP A 172 39.35 -25.89 6.54
C ASP A 172 39.28 -26.40 8.00
N ILE A 173 38.29 -27.23 8.33
CA ILE A 173 38.29 -28.02 9.58
C ILE A 173 38.23 -29.51 9.23
N ALA A 174 39.19 -29.97 8.45
CA ALA A 174 39.52 -31.39 8.33
C ALA A 174 40.77 -31.69 9.16
N MET A 175 40.72 -31.47 10.47
CA MET A 175 41.65 -32.05 11.47
C MET A 175 41.28 -31.52 12.85
N LEU A 176 40.34 -32.16 13.55
CA LEU A 176 40.41 -32.40 15.00
C LEU A 176 39.09 -32.99 15.51
N SER A 177 39.27 -34.03 16.33
CA SER A 177 38.32 -34.61 17.27
C SER A 177 37.39 -35.72 16.79
N THR A 178 37.97 -36.91 16.82
CA THR A 178 37.31 -38.16 17.20
C THR A 178 36.85 -38.12 18.67
N GLN A 179 35.87 -38.98 19.01
CA GLN A 179 35.37 -39.39 20.35
C GLN A 179 34.21 -38.58 20.96
N ALA A 180 32.99 -39.11 20.88
CA ALA A 180 32.40 -39.98 21.90
C ALA A 180 30.95 -40.30 21.49
N ALA A 181 30.70 -41.57 21.17
CA ALA A 181 29.36 -42.12 21.02
C ALA A 181 29.12 -43.01 22.23
N GLU A 182 28.19 -42.63 23.10
CA GLU A 182 27.64 -43.49 24.14
C GLU A 182 26.18 -43.13 24.38
N ASP A 183 25.33 -44.12 24.12
CA ASP A 183 23.99 -44.42 24.62
C ASP A 183 23.10 -43.28 25.17
N GLN A 184 22.04 -42.97 24.42
CA GLN A 184 20.74 -42.65 25.00
C GLN A 184 19.62 -43.35 24.22
N GLU A 185 18.87 -44.20 24.93
CA GLU A 185 17.64 -44.84 24.47
C GLU A 185 16.52 -43.81 24.23
N PRO A 186 15.62 -44.02 23.25
CA PRO A 186 14.50 -43.13 23.01
C PRO A 186 13.40 -43.31 24.08
N VAL A 187 13.05 -42.21 24.75
CA VAL A 187 11.86 -42.09 25.59
C VAL A 187 10.62 -42.01 24.69
N ALA A 188 9.70 -42.97 24.84
CA ALA A 188 8.39 -42.95 24.20
C ALA A 188 7.53 -41.81 24.77
N LEU A 189 7.03 -40.94 23.89
CA LEU A 189 6.07 -39.90 24.24
C LEU A 189 4.65 -40.43 23.98
N ASP A 190 3.87 -40.61 25.05
CA ASP A 190 2.45 -40.94 25.00
C ASP A 190 1.66 -39.73 24.50
N VAL A 191 0.97 -39.88 23.36
CA VAL A 191 0.06 -38.87 22.82
C VAL A 191 -1.35 -39.22 23.27
N ALA A 192 -1.90 -38.45 24.21
CA ALA A 192 -3.30 -38.52 24.56
C ALA A 192 -4.15 -37.86 23.46
N GLU A 193 -5.05 -38.62 22.86
CA GLU A 193 -6.12 -38.14 22.00
C GLU A 193 -7.05 -37.20 22.80
N VAL A 194 -7.29 -36.00 22.29
CA VAL A 194 -8.34 -35.11 22.78
C VAL A 194 -9.38 -34.92 21.69
N GLY A 195 -10.51 -35.61 21.95
CA GLY A 195 -11.89 -35.30 21.63
C GLY A 195 -12.19 -34.21 20.60
N ASP A 196 -12.70 -34.70 19.47
CA ASP A 196 -13.55 -34.00 18.52
C ASP A 196 -14.88 -33.57 19.16
N GLY A 197 -15.34 -32.36 18.86
CA GLY A 197 -16.65 -31.89 19.27
C GLY A 197 -16.78 -30.39 19.42
N SER A 198 -17.19 -29.70 18.34
CA SER A 198 -18.15 -28.60 18.49
C SER A 198 -18.85 -28.27 17.17
N THR A 199 -20.16 -28.47 17.25
CA THR A 199 -21.27 -28.07 16.38
C THR A 199 -21.18 -26.65 15.81
N LEU A 200 -21.41 -26.56 14.50
CA LEU A 200 -21.76 -25.33 13.79
C LEU A 200 -23.24 -25.00 14.04
N VAL A 201 -23.50 -23.79 14.52
CA VAL A 201 -24.83 -23.17 14.49
C VAL A 201 -24.72 -22.02 13.50
N ASP A 202 -25.42 -22.17 12.37
CA ASP A 202 -25.68 -21.11 11.41
C ASP A 202 -26.71 -20.15 12.02
N ASP A 203 -26.41 -18.85 12.03
CA ASP A 203 -27.45 -17.82 12.18
C ASP A 203 -27.15 -16.65 11.23
N GLU A 204 -27.94 -16.59 10.16
CA GLU A 204 -28.08 -15.44 9.29
C GLU A 204 -28.89 -14.37 10.01
N THR A 205 -28.37 -13.14 10.12
CA THR A 205 -29.25 -11.97 10.21
C THR A 205 -28.60 -10.72 9.60
N ASP A 206 -29.19 -10.30 8.48
CA ASP A 206 -29.13 -8.96 7.91
C ASP A 206 -29.75 -7.98 8.92
N GLY A 207 -29.04 -6.90 9.25
CA GLY A 207 -29.53 -5.90 10.19
C GLY A 207 -28.76 -4.58 10.13
N THR A 208 -29.33 -3.60 9.45
CA THR A 208 -29.03 -2.18 9.67
C THR A 208 -29.56 -1.79 11.06
N GLY A 209 -28.67 -1.74 12.05
CA GLY A 209 -29.00 -1.40 13.45
C GLY A 209 -27.98 -0.43 14.04
N ASP A 210 -28.50 0.67 14.58
CA ASP A 210 -27.86 1.65 15.45
C ASP A 210 -28.17 1.23 16.89
N ASP A 211 -27.17 0.74 17.63
CA ASP A 211 -27.41 0.08 18.92
C ASP A 211 -26.30 0.43 19.94
N GLY A 212 -26.66 1.32 20.85
CA GLY A 212 -26.53 1.11 22.30
C GLY A 212 -25.19 0.64 22.86
N LEU A 213 -24.42 1.60 23.39
CA LEU A 213 -23.38 1.35 24.39
C LEU A 213 -24.00 0.67 25.63
N GLY A 214 -23.66 -0.61 25.84
CA GLY A 214 -23.88 -1.28 27.12
C GLY A 214 -22.84 -0.85 28.15
N ASP A 215 -23.29 -0.48 29.35
CA ASP A 215 -22.43 -0.14 30.48
C ASP A 215 -21.59 -1.35 30.95
N PRO A 216 -20.29 -1.19 31.23
CA PRO A 216 -19.46 -2.28 31.73
C PRO A 216 -19.74 -2.60 33.20
N VAL A 217 -19.81 -3.90 33.50
CA VAL A 217 -19.91 -4.49 34.84
C VAL A 217 -18.66 -4.17 35.65
N SER A 218 -18.84 -3.54 36.81
CA SER A 218 -17.79 -3.20 37.77
C SER A 218 -17.38 -4.40 38.64
N VAL A 219 -16.09 -4.76 38.60
CA VAL A 219 -15.43 -5.74 39.48
C VAL A 219 -14.67 -4.97 40.58
N PRO A 220 -14.64 -5.43 41.85
CA PRO A 220 -14.00 -4.69 42.93
C PRO A 220 -12.46 -4.70 42.82
N GLU A 221 -11.90 -3.50 42.75
CA GLU A 221 -10.48 -3.20 42.66
C GLU A 221 -9.80 -3.32 44.04
N ARG A 222 -8.80 -4.20 44.14
CA ARG A 222 -7.96 -4.33 45.33
C ARG A 222 -6.74 -3.43 45.16
N ALA A 223 -6.78 -2.25 45.78
CA ALA A 223 -5.72 -1.25 45.70
C ALA A 223 -4.39 -1.76 46.28
N VAL A 224 -3.41 -1.95 45.42
CA VAL A 224 -1.98 -1.95 45.77
C VAL A 224 -1.44 -0.59 45.34
N ALA A 225 -0.92 0.18 46.28
CA ALA A 225 -0.29 1.48 46.02
C ALA A 225 1.06 1.30 45.32
N GLY A 226 1.01 0.97 44.02
CA GLY A 226 2.05 1.32 43.05
C GLY A 226 1.59 2.57 42.31
N THR A 227 2.52 3.39 41.80
CA THR A 227 2.18 4.40 40.78
C THR A 227 1.28 3.74 39.74
N PRO A 228 0.09 4.29 39.42
CA PRO A 228 -0.83 3.63 38.50
C PRO A 228 -0.05 3.30 37.24
N ASP A 229 0.07 2.00 36.93
CA ASP A 229 0.72 1.51 35.71
C ASP A 229 0.08 2.28 34.55
N GLN A 230 0.82 3.25 34.01
CA GLN A 230 0.33 4.04 32.90
C GLN A 230 0.10 3.05 31.76
N VAL A 231 -1.17 2.84 31.41
CA VAL A 231 -1.53 1.95 30.31
C VAL A 231 -0.96 2.59 29.05
N VAL A 232 0.16 2.06 28.57
CA VAL A 232 0.73 2.47 27.30
C VAL A 232 -0.04 1.71 26.22
N CYS A 233 -0.83 2.45 25.43
CA CYS A 233 -1.44 1.87 24.24
C CYS A 233 -0.44 1.81 23.11
N TYR A 234 -0.62 0.83 22.23
CA TYR A 234 0.16 0.65 21.02
C TYR A 234 -0.81 0.25 19.92
N GLY A 235 -0.75 0.90 18.76
CA GLY A 235 -1.55 0.57 17.56
C GLY A 235 -3.00 0.13 17.82
N ALA A 236 -3.94 1.05 18.02
CA ALA A 236 -5.36 0.73 18.15
C ALA A 236 -6.09 0.89 16.80
N TYR A 237 -6.64 -0.21 16.30
CA TYR A 237 -7.67 -0.14 15.27
C TYR A 237 -8.93 0.44 15.88
N THR A 238 -9.46 1.47 15.24
CA THR A 238 -10.66 2.14 15.77
C THR A 238 -11.95 1.40 15.44
N GLY A 239 -11.89 0.35 14.61
CA GLY A 239 -13.05 -0.24 13.95
C GLY A 239 -13.75 0.70 12.96
N ARG A 240 -13.33 1.96 12.82
CA ARG A 240 -13.94 2.92 11.90
C ARG A 240 -13.48 2.62 10.49
N THR A 241 -14.35 1.97 9.73
CA THR A 241 -14.12 1.69 8.32
C THR A 241 -14.84 2.70 7.42
N ARG A 242 -14.31 2.90 6.22
CA ARG A 242 -14.93 3.69 5.14
C ARG A 242 -14.81 2.94 3.84
N LYS A 243 -15.96 2.63 3.24
CA LYS A 243 -16.01 2.07 1.89
C LYS A 243 -15.89 3.19 0.86
N ARG A 244 -14.96 3.06 -0.07
CA ARG A 244 -14.63 4.06 -1.08
C ARG A 244 -14.50 3.45 -2.45
N THR A 245 -14.72 4.28 -3.46
CA THR A 245 -14.57 3.86 -4.85
C THR A 245 -13.21 4.27 -5.37
N ALA A 246 -12.45 3.28 -5.83
CA ALA A 246 -11.16 3.44 -6.46
C ALA A 246 -11.29 3.26 -7.98
N THR A 247 -10.69 4.15 -8.75
CA THR A 247 -10.59 4.01 -10.21
C THR A 247 -9.36 3.19 -10.55
N ILE A 248 -9.55 2.04 -11.18
CA ILE A 248 -8.47 1.10 -11.47
C ILE A 248 -8.11 1.07 -12.97
N GLY A 249 -8.86 1.75 -13.81
CA GLY A 249 -8.59 1.77 -15.24
C GLY A 249 -9.40 2.84 -15.94
N THR A 250 -8.98 3.21 -17.14
CA THR A 250 -9.74 4.10 -18.03
C THR A 250 -9.65 3.60 -19.45
N ALA A 251 -10.73 3.79 -20.21
CA ALA A 251 -10.74 3.53 -21.64
C ALA A 251 -11.34 4.69 -22.42
N TYR A 252 -10.87 4.87 -23.64
CA TYR A 252 -11.22 5.97 -24.54
C TYR A 252 -11.42 5.45 -25.98
N PRO A 253 -12.44 4.61 -26.23
CA PRO A 253 -12.80 4.20 -27.59
C PRO A 253 -13.25 5.40 -28.44
N ILE A 254 -13.36 5.25 -29.77
CA ILE A 254 -13.93 6.27 -30.65
C ILE A 254 -14.88 5.68 -31.70
N GLY A 255 -15.97 6.38 -32.00
CA GLY A 255 -16.96 5.95 -32.99
C GLY A 255 -17.70 4.68 -32.56
N GLY A 256 -17.79 3.69 -33.46
CA GLY A 256 -18.43 2.41 -33.18
C GLY A 256 -17.56 1.41 -32.40
N ASN A 257 -16.30 1.75 -32.13
CA ASN A 257 -15.35 0.85 -31.50
C ASN A 257 -15.63 0.71 -30.01
N GLY A 258 -15.45 -0.49 -29.50
CA GLY A 258 -15.77 -0.83 -28.12
C GLY A 258 -14.53 -0.93 -27.26
N SER A 259 -14.67 -0.70 -25.96
CA SER A 259 -13.67 -1.09 -24.98
C SER A 259 -14.32 -1.80 -23.80
N ARG A 260 -13.59 -2.69 -23.14
CA ARG A 260 -13.97 -3.30 -21.86
C ARG A 260 -12.76 -3.53 -20.99
N MET A 261 -13.00 -3.76 -19.71
CA MET A 261 -11.99 -4.26 -18.82
C MET A 261 -12.48 -5.58 -18.19
N ALA A 262 -11.57 -6.53 -18.03
CA ALA A 262 -11.74 -7.70 -17.18
C ALA A 262 -10.89 -7.51 -15.92
N HIS A 263 -11.42 -7.95 -14.78
CA HIS A 263 -10.75 -7.88 -13.48
C HIS A 263 -11.12 -9.14 -12.70
N ARG A 264 -10.55 -10.28 -13.09
CA ARG A 264 -10.93 -11.65 -12.67
C ARG A 264 -9.83 -12.26 -11.80
N VAL A 265 -10.18 -13.27 -11.01
CA VAL A 265 -9.22 -14.14 -10.30
C VAL A 265 -9.31 -15.51 -10.96
N LYS A 266 -8.20 -16.06 -11.47
CA LYS A 266 -8.26 -17.27 -12.32
C LYS A 266 -8.08 -18.60 -11.59
N SER A 267 -7.39 -18.67 -10.44
CA SER A 267 -7.52 -19.77 -9.43
C SER A 267 -6.36 -19.85 -8.44
N THR A 268 -5.25 -19.15 -8.64
CA THR A 268 -4.09 -19.16 -7.72
C THR A 268 -3.45 -17.80 -7.53
N ASP A 269 -3.64 -16.89 -8.49
CA ASP A 269 -3.05 -15.57 -8.41
C ASP A 269 -4.00 -14.61 -7.72
N SER A 270 -3.44 -13.87 -6.77
CA SER A 270 -4.17 -12.87 -6.03
C SER A 270 -4.19 -11.59 -6.87
N LEU A 271 -5.36 -11.01 -7.09
CA LEU A 271 -5.47 -9.83 -7.96
C LEU A 271 -4.99 -8.59 -7.21
N VAL A 272 -3.79 -8.13 -7.56
CA VAL A 272 -3.06 -7.14 -6.78
C VAL A 272 -3.29 -5.72 -7.30
N ALA A 273 -3.64 -4.79 -6.40
CA ALA A 273 -3.55 -3.36 -6.66
C ALA A 273 -3.04 -2.63 -5.42
N SER A 274 -2.40 -1.49 -5.63
CA SER A 274 -1.92 -0.60 -4.56
C SER A 274 -2.81 0.63 -4.49
N PHE A 275 -3.22 1.01 -3.29
CA PHE A 275 -3.99 2.22 -3.05
C PHE A 275 -3.25 3.14 -2.08
N GLY A 276 -3.41 4.44 -2.28
CA GLY A 276 -2.74 5.44 -1.46
C GLY A 276 -3.13 5.32 0.01
N VAL A 277 -2.17 5.58 0.89
CA VAL A 277 -2.36 5.67 2.34
C VAL A 277 -2.26 7.13 2.74
N ALA A 278 -3.15 7.57 3.62
CA ALA A 278 -3.02 8.87 4.26
C ALA A 278 -2.49 8.71 5.67
N ALA A 279 -1.61 9.61 6.08
CA ALA A 279 -1.17 9.71 7.47
C ALA A 279 -1.22 11.16 7.94
N ALA A 280 -1.42 11.34 9.24
CA ALA A 280 -1.26 12.60 9.94
C ALA A 280 -0.51 12.34 11.25
N THR A 281 0.48 13.16 11.57
CA THR A 281 1.25 13.09 12.83
C THR A 281 0.65 14.04 13.86
N ALA A 282 0.84 13.74 15.14
CA ALA A 282 0.40 14.60 16.24
C ALA A 282 1.11 15.97 16.21
N GLY A 283 0.40 17.05 16.58
CA GLY A 283 1.02 18.37 16.84
C GLY A 283 0.36 19.59 16.18
N SER A 284 -0.32 19.46 15.03
CA SER A 284 -0.84 20.62 14.28
C SER A 284 -2.32 20.58 13.89
N GLY A 285 -3.08 19.60 14.38
CA GLY A 285 -4.50 19.43 14.01
C GLY A 285 -4.69 18.52 12.80
N TRP A 286 -4.22 17.27 12.89
CA TRP A 286 -4.51 16.17 11.94
C TRP A 286 -4.54 16.56 10.45
N ASP A 287 -3.54 17.30 9.99
CA ASP A 287 -3.36 17.58 8.57
C ASP A 287 -2.91 16.31 7.85
N PHE A 288 -3.82 15.68 7.10
CA PHE A 288 -3.51 14.45 6.39
C PHE A 288 -2.70 14.72 5.12
N GLY A 289 -1.53 14.08 5.07
CA GLY A 289 -0.71 13.96 3.87
C GLY A 289 -0.79 12.56 3.25
N THR A 290 -0.33 12.44 2.00
CA THR A 290 -0.09 11.13 1.40
C THR A 290 1.14 10.50 2.06
N SER A 291 0.99 9.31 2.63
CA SER A 291 2.06 8.56 3.30
C SER A 291 2.66 7.47 2.40
N GLY A 292 2.16 7.31 1.18
CA GLY A 292 2.60 6.27 0.24
C GLY A 292 1.43 5.40 -0.21
N ALA A 293 1.64 4.08 -0.34
CA ALA A 293 0.61 3.17 -0.80
C ALA A 293 0.72 1.79 -0.14
N ALA A 294 -0.43 1.15 0.05
CA ALA A 294 -0.53 -0.23 0.51
C ALA A 294 -1.18 -1.10 -0.56
N THR A 295 -0.58 -2.26 -0.76
CA THR A 295 -1.02 -3.28 -1.70
C THR A 295 -2.04 -4.20 -1.04
N THR A 296 -3.18 -4.37 -1.71
CA THR A 296 -4.22 -5.32 -1.29
C THR A 296 -4.47 -6.33 -2.39
N SER A 297 -4.69 -7.58 -1.99
CA SER A 297 -5.15 -8.65 -2.87
C SER A 297 -6.66 -8.88 -2.73
N ARG A 298 -7.24 -9.65 -3.66
CA ARG A 298 -8.64 -10.10 -3.63
C ARG A 298 -8.79 -11.47 -4.25
N SER A 299 -9.86 -12.16 -3.85
CA SER A 299 -10.27 -13.48 -4.35
C SER A 299 -11.46 -13.44 -5.31
N SER A 300 -12.15 -12.30 -5.47
CA SER A 300 -13.31 -12.15 -6.35
C SER A 300 -12.97 -11.39 -7.64
N GLY A 301 -13.85 -11.35 -8.64
CA GLY A 301 -13.64 -10.63 -9.91
C GLY A 301 -14.86 -9.88 -10.44
N PHE A 302 -14.68 -9.02 -11.44
CA PHE A 302 -15.76 -8.42 -12.22
C PHE A 302 -15.33 -8.13 -13.67
N ASP A 303 -16.25 -8.32 -14.61
CA ASP A 303 -16.05 -7.98 -16.01
C ASP A 303 -17.02 -6.92 -16.49
N TRP A 304 -16.48 -5.84 -17.02
CA TRP A 304 -17.29 -4.81 -17.64
C TRP A 304 -17.71 -5.25 -19.03
N THR A 305 -18.96 -4.97 -19.38
CA THR A 305 -19.46 -5.13 -20.74
C THR A 305 -18.77 -4.15 -21.68
N MET A 306 -18.63 -4.50 -22.95
CA MET A 306 -18.02 -3.61 -23.94
C MET A 306 -18.89 -2.38 -24.20
N LYS A 307 -18.26 -1.19 -24.25
CA LYS A 307 -18.93 0.10 -24.48
C LYS A 307 -18.14 0.98 -25.43
N THR A 308 -18.85 1.84 -26.15
CA THR A 308 -18.30 2.72 -27.21
C THR A 308 -17.98 4.14 -26.73
N TYR A 309 -18.14 4.42 -25.43
CA TYR A 309 -17.84 5.73 -24.83
C TYR A 309 -16.66 5.66 -23.86
N ALA A 310 -16.03 6.81 -23.64
CA ALA A 310 -14.96 6.95 -22.66
C ALA A 310 -15.49 6.75 -21.23
N ARG A 311 -14.77 5.98 -20.42
CA ARG A 311 -15.16 5.68 -19.04
C ARG A 311 -13.98 5.30 -18.16
N SER A 312 -14.17 5.42 -16.86
CA SER A 312 -13.29 4.87 -15.84
C SER A 312 -13.90 3.61 -15.23
N TYR A 313 -13.09 2.56 -15.05
CA TYR A 313 -13.46 1.32 -14.36
C TYR A 313 -13.18 1.46 -12.87
N ARG A 314 -14.14 1.07 -12.04
CA ARG A 314 -14.13 1.38 -10.61
C ARG A 314 -14.43 0.16 -9.75
N VAL A 315 -13.72 0.05 -8.64
CA VAL A 315 -13.95 -0.98 -7.62
C VAL A 315 -14.16 -0.33 -6.26
N GLY A 316 -14.84 -1.01 -5.36
CA GLY A 316 -14.96 -0.58 -3.98
C GLY A 316 -13.83 -1.15 -3.12
N VAL A 317 -13.18 -0.28 -2.36
CA VAL A 317 -12.08 -0.56 -1.43
C VAL A 317 -12.51 -0.10 -0.04
N GLU A 318 -12.29 -0.94 0.97
CA GLU A 318 -12.48 -0.58 2.36
C GLU A 318 -11.21 0.05 2.91
N TYR A 319 -11.38 1.14 3.67
CA TYR A 319 -10.31 1.82 4.38
C TYR A 319 -10.58 1.75 5.87
N THR A 320 -9.55 1.48 6.66
CA THR A 320 -9.64 1.49 8.12
C THR A 320 -8.83 2.64 8.70
N LYS A 321 -9.42 3.32 9.70
CA LYS A 321 -8.71 4.31 10.50
C LYS A 321 -7.93 3.63 11.61
N VAL A 322 -6.63 3.86 11.65
CA VAL A 322 -5.71 3.29 12.64
C VAL A 322 -5.09 4.42 13.45
N PHE A 323 -5.09 4.27 14.78
CA PHE A 323 -4.33 5.11 15.69
C PHE A 323 -3.06 4.39 16.08
N SER A 324 -1.91 4.99 15.82
CA SER A 324 -0.62 4.43 16.20
C SER A 324 -0.01 5.25 17.33
N TYR A 325 0.44 4.54 18.35
CA TYR A 325 1.06 5.06 19.56
C TYR A 325 2.45 4.40 19.62
N PHE A 326 3.48 5.20 19.43
CA PHE A 326 4.87 4.77 19.35
C PHE A 326 5.68 5.27 20.55
N THR A 327 5.25 6.38 21.13
CA THR A 327 5.81 6.97 22.33
C THR A 327 5.07 6.48 23.57
N GLN A 328 5.67 6.61 24.76
CA GLN A 328 5.02 6.29 26.04
C GLN A 328 3.98 7.36 26.43
N LYS A 329 3.14 7.76 25.47
CA LYS A 329 2.04 8.70 25.69
C LYS A 329 0.79 7.97 26.18
N PRO A 330 -0.11 8.68 26.87
CA PRO A 330 -1.45 8.20 27.16
C PRO A 330 -2.21 7.69 25.91
N CYS A 331 -3.07 6.70 26.11
CA CYS A 331 -3.86 6.03 25.06
C CYS A 331 -4.83 6.94 24.27
N ASP A 332 -5.03 8.17 24.69
CA ASP A 332 -5.86 9.18 24.05
C ASP A 332 -5.07 10.14 23.16
N GLU A 333 -3.74 10.02 23.13
CA GLU A 333 -2.84 10.87 22.34
C GLU A 333 -2.03 10.05 21.32
N PRO A 334 -2.64 9.64 20.20
CA PRO A 334 -1.91 8.89 19.17
C PRO A 334 -0.82 9.74 18.54
N ASP A 335 0.33 9.13 18.24
CA ASP A 335 1.43 9.77 17.53
C ASP A 335 1.13 9.94 16.04
N VAL A 336 0.45 8.94 15.45
CA VAL A 336 0.11 8.93 14.02
C VAL A 336 -1.29 8.38 13.82
N VAL A 337 -2.04 9.00 12.89
CA VAL A 337 -3.33 8.50 12.41
C VAL A 337 -3.22 8.11 10.95
N TYR A 338 -3.62 6.89 10.62
CA TYR A 338 -3.65 6.41 9.24
C TYR A 338 -5.08 6.23 8.72
N TRP A 339 -5.27 6.48 7.43
CA TRP A 339 -6.32 5.86 6.63
C TRP A 339 -5.66 5.01 5.56
N ARG A 340 -5.87 3.71 5.61
CA ARG A 340 -5.22 2.75 4.71
C ARG A 340 -6.23 1.74 4.16
N PRO A 341 -6.00 1.20 2.96
CA PRO A 341 -6.86 0.16 2.42
C PRO A 341 -6.68 -1.15 3.20
N THR A 342 -7.79 -1.81 3.53
CA THR A 342 -7.83 -3.12 4.20
C THR A 342 -8.38 -4.23 3.33
N GLY A 343 -8.96 -3.88 2.18
CA GLY A 343 -9.38 -4.88 1.20
C GLY A 343 -10.41 -4.37 0.22
N TYR A 344 -10.86 -5.28 -0.62
CA TYR A 344 -11.91 -5.03 -1.59
C TYR A 344 -13.28 -5.32 -0.99
N THR A 345 -14.26 -4.47 -1.32
CA THR A 345 -15.66 -4.62 -0.87
C THR A 345 -16.52 -5.46 -1.82
N GLY A 346 -15.95 -5.99 -2.91
CA GLY A 346 -16.69 -6.65 -3.99
C GLY A 346 -17.46 -5.72 -4.94
N LYS A 347 -17.70 -4.44 -4.56
CA LYS A 347 -18.37 -3.47 -5.43
C LYS A 347 -17.59 -3.22 -6.71
N ALA A 348 -18.28 -3.20 -7.85
CA ALA A 348 -17.76 -2.77 -9.15
C ALA A 348 -18.68 -1.72 -9.76
N GLY A 349 -18.12 -0.83 -10.58
CA GLY A 349 -18.88 0.22 -11.26
C GLY A 349 -18.08 0.90 -12.34
N GLU A 350 -18.70 1.88 -12.99
CA GLU A 350 -18.07 2.71 -13.99
C GLU A 350 -18.47 4.17 -13.83
N ASN A 351 -17.77 5.07 -14.50
CA ASN A 351 -18.13 6.47 -14.57
C ASN A 351 -17.70 7.08 -15.89
N THR A 352 -18.56 7.93 -16.44
CA THR A 352 -18.34 8.69 -17.68
C THR A 352 -18.14 10.18 -17.41
N SER A 353 -18.68 10.69 -16.29
CA SER A 353 -18.60 12.11 -15.94
C SER A 353 -17.16 12.51 -15.64
N GLY A 354 -16.68 13.59 -16.27
CA GLY A 354 -15.32 14.08 -16.11
C GLY A 354 -14.23 13.17 -16.70
N VAL A 355 -14.59 12.14 -17.47
CA VAL A 355 -13.61 11.32 -18.20
C VAL A 355 -13.25 12.02 -19.51
N THR A 356 -12.28 12.92 -19.43
CA THR A 356 -11.78 13.67 -20.58
C THR A 356 -10.82 12.81 -21.39
N ARG A 357 -10.98 12.82 -22.71
CA ARG A 357 -10.05 12.15 -23.61
C ARG A 357 -8.68 12.84 -23.54
N PRO A 358 -7.58 12.10 -23.30
CA PRO A 358 -6.24 12.67 -23.33
C PRO A 358 -5.78 12.86 -24.78
N ASP A 359 -4.64 13.53 -24.98
CA ASP A 359 -3.96 13.61 -26.26
C ASP A 359 -2.57 12.97 -26.14
N TRP A 360 -2.50 11.68 -26.42
CA TRP A 360 -1.27 10.90 -26.34
C TRP A 360 -0.67 10.66 -27.73
N GLY A 361 0.63 10.87 -27.87
CA GLY A 361 1.33 10.82 -29.17
C GLY A 361 2.03 9.50 -29.52
N LYS A 362 2.15 8.55 -28.58
CA LYS A 362 2.86 7.28 -28.81
C LYS A 362 1.91 6.25 -29.42
N CYS A 363 1.74 6.30 -30.75
CA CYS A 363 0.66 5.60 -31.44
C CYS A 363 1.11 4.45 -32.34
N VAL A 364 0.27 3.42 -32.45
CA VAL A 364 0.42 2.27 -33.37
C VAL A 364 -0.85 2.13 -34.20
N ARG A 365 -0.68 1.95 -35.52
CA ARG A 365 -1.79 1.77 -36.46
C ARG A 365 -2.18 0.30 -36.58
N PHE A 366 -3.47 0.03 -36.60
CA PHE A 366 -4.03 -1.29 -36.85
C PHE A 366 -4.49 -1.37 -38.32
N THR A 367 -4.06 -2.41 -39.03
CA THR A 367 -4.35 -2.61 -40.46
C THR A 367 -5.48 -3.60 -40.71
N SER A 368 -5.95 -4.30 -39.66
CA SER A 368 -7.06 -5.24 -39.70
C SER A 368 -8.03 -4.97 -38.55
N ASP A 369 -9.27 -5.43 -38.74
CA ASP A 369 -10.24 -5.49 -37.65
C ASP A 369 -9.81 -6.52 -36.60
N GLY A 370 -10.13 -6.29 -35.33
CA GLY A 370 -9.85 -7.26 -34.29
C GLY A 370 -10.01 -6.74 -32.87
N ASN A 371 -9.68 -7.60 -31.90
CA ASN A 371 -9.60 -7.21 -30.51
C ASN A 371 -8.13 -7.04 -30.12
N TRP A 372 -7.78 -5.83 -29.70
CA TRP A 372 -6.51 -5.57 -29.03
C TRP A 372 -6.69 -5.68 -27.52
N HIS A 373 -5.68 -6.17 -26.81
CA HIS A 373 -5.69 -6.27 -25.37
C HIS A 373 -4.38 -5.85 -24.73
N ARG A 374 -4.48 -5.27 -23.53
CA ARG A 374 -3.37 -4.98 -22.61
C ARG A 374 -3.43 -5.97 -21.46
N GLU A 375 -2.53 -6.95 -21.46
CA GLU A 375 -2.43 -7.98 -20.43
C GLU A 375 -0.98 -8.37 -20.07
N LEU A 376 0.03 -7.75 -20.69
CA LEU A 376 1.43 -8.05 -20.38
C LEU A 376 1.82 -7.54 -18.99
N ALA A 377 2.14 -8.46 -18.09
CA ALA A 377 2.76 -8.18 -16.81
C ALA A 377 4.21 -7.69 -17.00
N GLY A 378 4.66 -6.72 -16.20
CA GLY A 378 6.02 -6.15 -16.30
C GLY A 378 6.18 -4.92 -17.20
N ALA A 379 5.14 -4.52 -17.93
CA ALA A 379 5.07 -3.20 -18.57
C ALA A 379 4.49 -2.13 -17.62
N ASN A 380 4.40 -0.87 -18.06
CA ASN A 380 3.94 0.22 -17.20
C ASN A 380 2.55 -0.06 -16.61
N SER A 381 2.44 0.13 -15.29
CA SER A 381 1.20 0.04 -14.53
C SER A 381 0.25 1.19 -14.83
N TYR A 382 -1.05 0.94 -14.69
CA TYR A 382 -2.05 2.00 -14.59
C TYR A 382 -1.86 2.75 -13.28
N THR A 383 -1.69 4.07 -13.34
CA THR A 383 -1.60 4.93 -12.15
C THR A 383 -2.58 6.10 -12.24
N TYR A 384 -3.25 6.41 -11.14
CA TYR A 384 -4.10 7.59 -11.04
C TYR A 384 -3.99 8.24 -9.65
N SER A 385 -3.50 9.48 -9.62
CA SER A 385 -3.22 10.22 -8.38
C SER A 385 -4.47 10.54 -7.56
N ALA A 386 -5.61 10.75 -8.22
CA ALA A 386 -6.91 10.95 -7.59
C ALA A 386 -7.81 9.70 -7.75
N GLY A 387 -7.18 8.54 -7.61
CA GLY A 387 -7.75 7.21 -7.79
C GLY A 387 -8.88 6.90 -6.83
N VAL A 388 -8.73 7.27 -5.57
CA VAL A 388 -9.69 7.04 -4.49
C VAL A 388 -10.21 8.38 -3.99
N LYS A 389 -11.54 8.57 -4.09
CA LYS A 389 -12.19 9.82 -3.66
C LYS A 389 -12.27 9.88 -2.14
N PHE A 390 -11.31 10.56 -1.53
CA PHE A 390 -11.16 10.66 -0.08
C PHE A 390 -11.15 12.12 0.41
N LYS A 391 -11.13 13.10 -0.52
CA LYS A 391 -11.05 14.53 -0.21
C LYS A 391 -12.13 15.00 0.76
N GLY A 392 -13.35 14.47 0.64
CA GLY A 392 -14.46 14.82 1.55
C GLY A 392 -14.33 14.28 2.98
N ILE A 393 -13.35 13.42 3.28
CA ILE A 393 -13.10 12.92 4.64
C ILE A 393 -11.88 13.61 5.25
N ILE A 394 -10.76 13.65 4.51
CA ILE A 394 -9.45 14.05 5.04
C ILE A 394 -8.81 15.22 4.29
N GLY A 395 -9.52 15.86 3.36
CA GLY A 395 -9.02 16.99 2.59
C GLY A 395 -8.22 16.64 1.32
N ILE A 396 -7.77 15.38 1.15
CA ILE A 396 -7.01 14.91 -0.03
C ILE A 396 -7.64 13.69 -0.70
N ASP A 397 -7.49 13.58 -2.03
CA ASP A 397 -7.75 12.34 -2.76
C ASP A 397 -6.49 11.46 -2.73
N LEU A 398 -6.68 10.14 -2.74
CA LEU A 398 -5.58 9.17 -2.67
C LEU A 398 -5.37 8.50 -4.03
N SER A 399 -4.16 7.99 -4.23
CA SER A 399 -3.76 7.35 -5.48
C SER A 399 -4.28 5.92 -5.60
N SER A 400 -4.23 5.39 -6.82
CA SER A 400 -4.43 3.97 -7.11
C SER A 400 -3.49 3.55 -8.23
N THR A 401 -2.85 2.40 -8.06
CA THR A 401 -1.92 1.82 -9.01
C THR A 401 -2.24 0.35 -9.22
N ARG A 402 -2.17 -0.12 -10.47
CA ARG A 402 -2.38 -1.53 -10.80
C ARG A 402 -1.59 -1.94 -12.03
N ALA A 403 -0.96 -3.10 -11.99
CA ALA A 403 -0.42 -3.74 -13.19
C ALA A 403 -1.54 -4.23 -14.12
N TYR A 404 -1.21 -4.40 -15.39
CA TYR A 404 -2.00 -5.22 -16.29
C TYR A 404 -1.44 -6.64 -16.26
N ASN A 405 -2.34 -7.61 -16.28
CA ASN A 405 -2.06 -9.03 -16.42
C ASN A 405 -3.29 -9.69 -17.09
N GLU A 406 -3.29 -11.00 -17.28
CA GLU A 406 -4.44 -11.72 -17.85
C GLU A 406 -5.73 -11.54 -17.03
N GLU A 407 -5.56 -11.32 -15.72
CA GLU A 407 -6.62 -11.14 -14.74
C GLU A 407 -7.20 -9.72 -14.77
N ALA A 408 -6.37 -8.71 -15.04
CA ALA A 408 -6.70 -7.29 -15.00
C ALA A 408 -6.51 -6.64 -16.38
N ARG A 409 -7.20 -7.20 -17.38
CA ARG A 409 -7.00 -6.90 -18.79
C ARG A 409 -7.87 -5.76 -19.31
N LEU A 410 -7.29 -4.85 -20.08
CA LEU A 410 -8.03 -3.87 -20.89
C LEU A 410 -8.16 -4.38 -22.32
N THR A 411 -9.34 -4.31 -22.92
CA THR A 411 -9.61 -4.74 -24.30
C THR A 411 -10.25 -3.62 -25.10
N TYR A 412 -9.81 -3.46 -26.35
CA TYR A 412 -10.45 -2.63 -27.36
C TYR A 412 -10.85 -3.49 -28.55
N SER A 413 -12.07 -3.29 -29.06
CA SER A 413 -12.49 -3.76 -30.38
C SER A 413 -12.18 -2.66 -31.38
N ILE A 414 -11.29 -2.94 -32.33
CA ILE A 414 -10.67 -1.95 -33.22
C ILE A 414 -10.98 -2.32 -34.66
N THR A 415 -11.44 -1.34 -35.43
CA THR A 415 -11.55 -1.41 -36.89
C THR A 415 -10.22 -1.06 -37.56
N ALA A 416 -9.96 -1.64 -38.73
CA ALA A 416 -8.84 -1.32 -39.60
C ALA A 416 -8.72 0.19 -39.85
N GLY A 417 -7.48 0.66 -39.91
CA GLY A 417 -7.13 2.07 -40.13
C GLY A 417 -7.07 2.92 -38.86
N ARG A 418 -7.51 2.40 -37.70
CA ARG A 418 -7.46 3.09 -36.41
C ARG A 418 -6.08 3.04 -35.78
N TRP A 419 -5.88 3.91 -34.80
CA TRP A 419 -4.67 3.96 -34.00
C TRP A 419 -5.00 3.71 -32.54
N LEU A 420 -4.10 3.03 -31.81
CA LEU A 420 -4.05 3.14 -30.36
C LEU A 420 -2.84 3.97 -29.97
N CYS A 421 -2.99 4.76 -28.91
CA CYS A 421 -1.93 5.59 -28.37
C CYS A 421 -1.78 5.36 -26.87
N GLY A 422 -0.54 5.31 -26.39
CA GLY A 422 -0.23 5.10 -24.99
C GLY A 422 0.24 6.37 -24.27
N SER A 423 -0.05 6.47 -22.97
CA SER A 423 0.28 7.67 -22.17
C SER A 423 1.76 7.95 -21.99
N ASN A 424 2.56 6.89 -21.86
CA ASN A 424 3.97 6.98 -21.49
C ASN A 424 4.86 6.00 -22.28
N ASP A 425 4.28 5.13 -23.11
CA ASP A 425 4.97 4.25 -24.05
C ASP A 425 4.01 3.93 -25.22
N ILE A 426 4.41 3.08 -26.15
CA ILE A 426 3.50 2.47 -27.13
C ILE A 426 2.37 1.69 -26.41
N PRO A 427 1.19 1.49 -27.03
CA PRO A 427 0.01 0.95 -26.37
C PRO A 427 0.23 -0.36 -25.61
N ASP A 428 1.08 -1.24 -26.13
CA ASP A 428 1.40 -2.54 -25.52
C ASP A 428 2.11 -2.43 -24.16
N ARG A 429 2.88 -1.36 -23.96
CA ARG A 429 3.65 -1.12 -22.73
C ARG A 429 3.17 0.06 -21.91
N ALA A 430 2.16 0.80 -22.36
CA ALA A 430 1.69 2.00 -21.68
C ALA A 430 0.80 1.68 -20.47
N GLY A 431 0.81 2.59 -19.48
CA GLY A 431 -0.05 2.52 -18.30
C GLY A 431 -1.50 2.89 -18.59
N LYS A 432 -1.73 3.73 -19.61
CA LYS A 432 -3.07 4.08 -20.11
C LYS A 432 -3.05 4.12 -21.62
N VAL A 433 -4.19 3.76 -22.23
CA VAL A 433 -4.32 3.59 -23.67
C VAL A 433 -5.60 4.23 -24.16
N MET A 434 -5.52 4.93 -25.30
CA MET A 434 -6.65 5.56 -25.98
C MET A 434 -6.65 5.18 -27.45
N GLU A 435 -7.81 5.25 -28.09
CA GLU A 435 -7.90 5.09 -29.54
C GLU A 435 -7.72 6.44 -30.28
N ARG A 436 -7.45 6.48 -31.58
CA ARG A 436 -7.48 7.70 -32.43
C ARG A 436 -7.91 7.37 -33.86
N LEU A 437 -8.48 8.38 -34.53
CA LEU A 437 -8.86 8.35 -35.95
C LEU A 437 -7.66 8.52 -36.89
N ARG A 438 -6.71 9.39 -36.55
CA ARG A 438 -5.52 9.71 -37.34
C ARG A 438 -4.39 10.12 -36.40
N ASN A 439 -3.14 9.91 -36.80
CA ASN A 439 -2.00 10.47 -36.09
C ASN A 439 -2.00 11.99 -36.34
N ALA A 440 -2.50 12.77 -35.38
CA ALA A 440 -2.42 14.23 -35.35
C ALA A 440 -1.38 14.65 -34.33
#